data_AF-A0A973PUU8-F1
#
_entry.id   AF-A0A973PUU8-F1
#
_cell.length_a   1.000
_cell.length_b   1.000
_cell.length_c   1.000
_cell.angle_alpha   90.00
_cell.angle_beta   90.00
_cell.angle_gamma   90.00
#
_symmetry.space_group_name_H-M   'P 1'
#
loop_
_entity.id
_entity.type
_entity.pdbx_description
1 polymer ?
#
loop_
_entity_poly.entity_id
_entity_poly.type
_entity_poly.pdbx_seq_one_letter_code
_entity_poly.pdbx_strand_id
1 'polypeptide(L)'
;DADLAAIQRILAGTQTSTVYKAAKPEAENAAEIAVDLLLGKDFKSVADTTKTSGSGDNVPSKLLDAVSVTQANIKDTVVADGTYKASQICTADLAAKCAAAGIS
;
A
#
# COMPACT_ATOMS: atom_id res chain seq x y z
N ASP A 1 -6.39 -4.79 -3.40
CA ASP A 1 -6.95 -3.93 -2.34
C ASP A 1 -6.58 -2.48 -2.61
N ALA A 2 -7.37 -1.52 -2.14
CA ALA A 2 -7.23 -0.11 -2.47
C ALA A 2 -7.20 0.20 -3.99
N ASP A 3 -7.98 -0.54 -4.79
CA ASP A 3 -8.13 -0.20 -6.21
C ASP A 3 -8.81 1.17 -6.39
N LEU A 4 -8.60 1.81 -7.54
CA LEU A 4 -9.12 3.15 -7.82
C LEU A 4 -10.64 3.24 -7.62
N ALA A 5 -11.38 2.21 -8.02
CA ALA A 5 -12.83 2.19 -7.89
C ALA A 5 -13.26 2.06 -6.42
N ALA A 6 -12.52 1.34 -5.57
CA ALA A 6 -12.73 1.27 -4.13
C ALA A 6 -12.48 2.62 -3.47
N ILE A 7 -11.41 3.32 -3.84
CA ILE A 7 -11.13 4.67 -3.35
C ILE A 7 -12.26 5.64 -3.72
N GLN A 8 -12.75 5.56 -4.96
CA GLN A 8 -13.90 6.35 -5.41
C GLN A 8 -15.19 5.98 -4.67
N ARG A 9 -15.45 4.69 -4.38
CA ARG A 9 -16.61 4.26 -3.58
C ARG A 9 -16.52 4.71 -2.11
N ILE A 10 -15.32 4.73 -1.53
CA ILE A 10 -15.08 5.24 -0.18
C ILE A 10 -15.36 6.74 -0.12
N LEU A 11 -14.86 7.51 -1.10
CA LEU A 11 -15.24 8.92 -1.23
C LEU A 11 -16.74 9.09 -1.46
N ALA A 12 -17.35 8.23 -2.27
CA ALA A 12 -18.79 8.26 -2.53
C ALA A 12 -19.63 7.90 -1.29
N GLY A 13 -19.04 7.26 -0.27
CA GLY A 13 -19.73 6.77 0.93
C GLY A 13 -20.47 5.44 0.72
N THR A 14 -20.23 4.73 -0.39
CA THR A 14 -20.87 3.43 -0.70
C THR A 14 -20.01 2.24 -0.26
N GLN A 15 -18.78 2.48 0.17
CA GLN A 15 -17.88 1.50 0.77
C GLN A 15 -17.19 2.14 1.98
N THR A 16 -17.15 1.46 3.13
CA THR A 16 -16.60 2.05 4.36
C THR A 16 -15.09 2.16 4.35
N SER A 17 -14.41 1.12 3.87
CA SER A 17 -12.95 1.05 3.88
C SER A 17 -12.40 0.07 2.83
N THR A 18 -11.09 0.11 2.66
CA THR A 18 -10.28 -0.89 1.97
C THR A 18 -8.94 -1.02 2.67
N VAL A 19 -8.11 -1.98 2.29
CA VAL A 19 -6.77 -2.15 2.86
C VAL A 19 -5.75 -1.72 1.81
N TYR A 20 -4.83 -0.86 2.16
CA TYR A 20 -3.73 -0.47 1.31
C TYR A 20 -2.47 -1.25 1.70
N LYS A 21 -1.86 -1.87 0.70
CA LYS A 21 -0.60 -2.60 0.80
C LYS A 21 0.30 -1.99 -0.26
N ALA A 22 1.28 -1.21 0.17
CA ALA A 22 2.09 -0.40 -0.74
C ALA A 22 2.99 -1.29 -1.60
N ALA A 23 2.72 -1.35 -2.91
CA ALA A 23 3.45 -2.21 -3.83
C ALA A 23 4.91 -1.77 -4.04
N LYS A 24 5.18 -0.46 -3.95
CA LYS A 24 6.53 0.10 -4.13
C LYS A 24 7.53 -0.41 -3.09
N PRO A 25 7.31 -0.21 -1.77
CA PRO A 25 8.23 -0.77 -0.77
C PRO A 25 8.27 -2.30 -0.79
N GLU A 26 7.18 -2.98 -1.19
CA GLU A 26 7.21 -4.44 -1.37
C GLU A 26 8.20 -4.85 -2.47
N ALA A 27 8.10 -4.21 -3.64
CA ALA A 27 8.99 -4.47 -4.76
C ALA A 27 10.45 -4.06 -4.47
N GLU A 28 10.67 -2.92 -3.81
CA GLU A 28 12.01 -2.44 -3.44
C GLU A 28 12.69 -3.41 -2.47
N ASN A 29 12.02 -3.81 -1.37
CA ASN A 29 12.58 -4.77 -0.43
C ASN A 29 12.80 -6.15 -1.07
N ALA A 30 11.89 -6.61 -1.92
CA ALA A 30 12.04 -7.88 -2.63
C ALA A 30 13.26 -7.86 -3.57
N ALA A 31 13.45 -6.76 -4.31
CA ALA A 31 14.60 -6.59 -5.19
C ALA A 31 15.91 -6.52 -4.40
N GLU A 32 15.94 -5.81 -3.28
CA GLU A 32 17.11 -5.71 -2.40
C GLU A 32 17.50 -7.08 -1.84
N ILE A 33 16.53 -7.82 -1.29
CA ILE A 33 16.76 -9.20 -0.79
C ILE A 33 17.29 -10.10 -1.92
N ALA A 34 16.71 -10.03 -3.12
CA ALA A 34 17.13 -10.86 -4.25
C ALA A 34 18.57 -10.54 -4.70
N VAL A 35 18.94 -9.26 -4.78
CA VAL A 35 20.28 -8.81 -5.15
C VAL A 35 21.29 -9.21 -4.07
N ASP A 36 20.97 -9.01 -2.80
CA ASP A 36 21.85 -9.40 -1.70
C ASP A 36 22.09 -10.90 -1.66
N LEU A 37 21.04 -11.70 -1.83
CA LEU A 37 21.15 -13.15 -1.93
C LEU A 37 22.04 -13.59 -3.11
N LEU A 38 21.86 -12.98 -4.29
CA LEU A 38 22.68 -13.25 -5.47
C LEU A 38 24.16 -12.91 -5.25
N LEU A 39 24.43 -11.83 -4.52
CA LEU A 39 25.79 -11.34 -4.22
C LEU A 39 26.40 -11.99 -2.96
N GLY A 40 25.69 -12.90 -2.28
CA GLY A 40 26.14 -13.51 -1.04
C GLY A 40 26.24 -12.53 0.14
N LYS A 41 25.51 -11.41 0.09
CA LYS A 41 25.42 -10.41 1.17
C LYS A 41 24.35 -10.81 2.20
N ASP A 42 24.44 -10.22 3.39
CA ASP A 42 23.44 -10.43 4.43
C ASP A 42 22.16 -9.63 4.15
N PHE A 43 21.14 -10.33 3.66
CA PHE A 43 19.82 -9.78 3.38
C PHE A 43 18.93 -9.64 4.63
N LYS A 44 19.36 -10.10 5.81
CA LYS A 44 18.56 -10.07 7.05
C LYS A 44 18.42 -8.66 7.65
N SER A 45 19.23 -7.71 7.18
CA SER A 45 19.01 -6.29 7.47
C SER A 45 17.69 -5.78 6.87
N VAL A 46 17.25 -6.37 5.75
CA VAL A 46 15.96 -6.10 5.11
C VAL A 46 14.90 -7.08 5.59
N ALA A 47 15.19 -8.39 5.58
CA ALA A 47 14.34 -9.46 6.10
C ALA A 47 14.49 -9.59 7.63
N ASP A 48 14.09 -8.53 8.31
CA ASP A 48 14.35 -8.23 9.72
C ASP A 48 13.57 -9.07 10.75
N THR A 49 12.68 -9.96 10.31
CA THR A 49 11.95 -10.87 11.18
C THR A 49 12.03 -12.31 10.69
N THR A 50 11.41 -13.25 11.39
CA THR A 50 11.35 -14.67 11.00
C THR A 50 9.92 -15.17 11.13
N LYS A 51 9.47 -15.94 10.13
CA LYS A 51 8.15 -16.58 10.11
C LYS A 51 8.28 -18.06 9.80
N THR A 52 7.41 -18.84 10.42
CA THR A 52 7.30 -20.26 10.12
C THR A 52 6.42 -20.44 8.89
N SER A 53 6.96 -21.09 7.86
CA SER A 53 6.23 -21.42 6.64
C SER A 53 5.21 -22.55 6.90
N GLY A 54 4.34 -22.82 5.92
CA GLY A 54 3.41 -23.96 5.99
C GLY A 54 4.09 -25.33 6.05
N SER A 55 5.38 -25.43 5.67
CA SER A 55 6.20 -26.64 5.80
C SER A 55 6.89 -26.78 7.17
N GLY A 56 6.78 -25.78 8.05
CA GLY A 56 7.43 -25.78 9.36
C GLY A 56 8.82 -25.13 9.37
N ASP A 57 9.30 -24.62 8.25
CA ASP A 57 10.62 -23.99 8.15
C ASP A 57 10.58 -22.56 8.68
N ASN A 58 11.62 -22.15 9.41
CA ASN A 58 11.79 -20.76 9.84
C ASN A 58 12.47 -19.95 8.74
N VAL A 59 11.75 -18.97 8.20
CA VAL A 59 12.16 -18.19 7.03
C VAL A 59 12.38 -16.72 7.42
N PRO A 60 13.56 -16.14 7.20
CA PRO A 60 13.75 -14.70 7.34
C PRO A 60 12.78 -13.96 6.43
N SER A 61 12.10 -12.95 6.97
CA SER A 61 10.95 -12.32 6.31
C SER A 61 11.00 -10.82 6.53
N LYS A 62 10.45 -10.06 5.57
CA LYS A 62 10.06 -8.67 5.75
C LYS A 62 8.54 -8.60 5.75
N LEU A 63 7.96 -8.07 6.82
CA LEU A 63 6.52 -7.81 6.89
C LEU A 63 6.27 -6.32 6.76
N LEU A 64 5.50 -5.95 5.73
CA LEU A 64 5.06 -4.58 5.54
C LEU A 64 3.74 -4.34 6.22
N ASP A 65 3.57 -3.12 6.74
CA ASP A 65 2.33 -2.71 7.37
C ASP A 65 1.23 -2.51 6.32
N ALA A 66 0.09 -3.13 6.59
CA ALA A 66 -1.12 -2.88 5.83
C ALA A 66 -1.92 -1.75 6.50
N VAL A 67 -2.35 -0.77 5.71
CA VAL A 67 -3.06 0.41 6.21
C VAL A 67 -4.54 0.32 5.87
N SER A 68 -5.43 0.48 6.85
CA SER A 68 -6.86 0.62 6.57
C SER A 68 -7.11 2.01 5.97
N VAL A 69 -7.61 2.05 4.74
CA VAL A 69 -7.98 3.28 4.04
C VAL A 69 -9.47 3.52 4.20
N THR A 70 -9.80 4.72 4.67
CA THR A 70 -11.16 5.23 4.88
C THR A 70 -11.23 6.64 4.28
N GLN A 71 -12.41 7.25 4.27
CA GLN A 71 -12.55 8.61 3.77
C GLN A 71 -11.62 9.61 4.47
N ALA A 72 -11.27 9.36 5.74
CA ALA A 72 -10.45 10.25 6.56
C ALA A 72 -8.96 10.29 6.15
N ASN A 73 -8.43 9.28 5.44
CA ASN A 73 -6.99 9.14 5.18
C ASN A 73 -6.62 8.78 3.73
N ILE A 74 -7.53 8.94 2.77
CA ILE A 74 -7.21 8.70 1.34
C ILE A 74 -6.04 9.58 0.88
N LYS A 75 -6.03 10.86 1.31
CA LYS A 75 -4.98 11.81 0.97
C LYS A 75 -3.60 11.35 1.47
N ASP A 76 -3.55 10.88 2.72
CA ASP A 76 -2.30 10.55 3.41
C ASP A 76 -1.79 9.13 3.09
N THR A 77 -2.52 8.39 2.25
CA THR A 77 -2.17 7.03 1.83
C THR A 77 -1.94 6.99 0.32
N VAL A 78 -2.92 6.54 -0.45
CA VAL A 78 -2.79 6.28 -1.90
C VAL A 78 -2.43 7.52 -2.72
N VAL A 79 -2.73 8.73 -2.23
CA VAL A 79 -2.34 9.98 -2.90
C VAL A 79 -0.94 10.41 -2.50
N ALA A 80 -0.62 10.46 -1.20
CA ALA A 80 0.71 10.80 -0.70
C ALA A 80 1.79 9.85 -1.24
N ASP A 81 1.48 8.55 -1.33
CA ASP A 81 2.37 7.53 -1.89
C ASP A 81 2.42 7.53 -3.42
N GLY A 82 1.66 8.43 -4.08
CA GLY A 82 1.63 8.58 -5.52
C GLY A 82 1.03 7.39 -6.27
N THR A 83 0.32 6.50 -5.56
CA THR A 83 -0.37 5.35 -6.17
C THR A 83 -1.44 5.82 -7.16
N TYR A 84 -2.16 6.88 -6.80
CA TYR A 84 -3.10 7.56 -7.69
C TYR A 84 -2.93 9.08 -7.62
N LYS A 85 -3.02 9.72 -8.79
CA LYS A 85 -3.16 11.18 -8.86
C LYS A 85 -4.56 11.59 -8.43
N ALA A 86 -4.68 12.77 -7.82
CA ALA A 86 -5.98 13.36 -7.49
C ALA A 86 -6.93 13.39 -8.70
N SER A 87 -6.41 13.70 -9.90
CA SER A 87 -7.19 13.71 -11.14
C SER A 87 -7.76 12.35 -11.57
N GLN A 88 -7.19 11.24 -11.11
CA GLN A 88 -7.74 9.90 -11.36
C GLN A 88 -8.89 9.60 -10.39
N ILE A 89 -8.82 10.12 -9.16
CA ILE A 89 -9.80 9.89 -8.10
C ILE A 89 -11.01 10.83 -8.28
N CYS A 90 -10.74 12.12 -8.54
CA CYS A 90 -11.72 13.20 -8.51
C CYS A 90 -12.35 13.41 -9.88
N THR A 91 -13.22 12.48 -10.26
CA THR A 91 -14.13 12.66 -11.40
C THR A 91 -15.10 13.82 -11.15
N ALA A 92 -15.81 14.28 -12.20
CA ALA A 92 -16.77 15.37 -12.09
C ALA A 92 -17.80 15.16 -10.94
N ASP A 93 -18.31 13.94 -10.80
CA ASP A 93 -19.31 13.59 -9.78
C ASP A 93 -18.73 13.51 -8.36
N LEU A 94 -17.40 13.41 -8.23
CA LEU A 94 -16.71 13.29 -6.94
C LEU A 94 -15.98 14.58 -6.53
N ALA A 95 -15.96 15.61 -7.37
CA ALA A 95 -15.20 16.85 -7.14
C ALA A 95 -15.48 17.49 -5.77
N ALA A 96 -16.76 17.61 -5.39
CA ALA A 96 -17.15 18.19 -4.10
C ALA A 96 -16.67 17.34 -2.91
N LYS A 97 -16.70 16.01 -3.03
CA LYS A 97 -16.27 15.08 -1.98
C LYS A 97 -14.74 15.05 -1.86
N CYS A 98 -14.03 15.15 -2.99
CA CYS A 98 -12.59 15.32 -3.02
C CYS A 98 -12.15 16.61 -2.32
N ALA A 99 -12.79 17.74 -2.64
CA ALA A 99 -12.50 19.02 -1.99
C ALA A 99 -12.72 18.95 -0.47
N ALA A 100 -13.82 18.33 -0.02
CA ALA A 100 -14.09 18.11 1.39
C ALA A 100 -13.05 17.21 2.09
N ALA A 101 -12.49 16.24 1.35
CA ALA A 101 -11.40 15.38 1.81
C ALA A 101 -9.99 15.98 1.62
N GLY A 102 -9.89 17.21 1.11
CA GLY A 102 -8.61 17.89 0.86
C GLY A 102 -7.77 17.28 -0.26
N ILE A 103 -8.40 16.55 -1.19
CA ILE A 103 -7.78 15.91 -2.36
C ILE A 103 -7.96 16.85 -3.56
N SER A 104 -6.85 17.34 -4.12
CA SER A 104 -6.82 18.28 -5.26
C SER A 104 -5.64 18.00 -6.17
#